data_AF-A0A6G0VQZ2-F1
#
_entry.id   AF-A0A6G0VQZ2-F1
#
_cell.length_a   1.000
_cell.length_b   1.000
_cell.length_c   1.000
_cell.angle_alpha   90.00
_cell.angle_beta   90.00
_cell.angle_gamma   90.00
#
_symmetry.space_group_name_H-M   'P 1'
#
loop_
_entity.id
_entity.type
_entity.pdbx_description
1 polymer ?
#
loop_
_entity_poly.entity_id
_entity_poly.type
_entity_poly.pdbx_seq_one_letter_code
_entity_poly.pdbx_strand_id
1 'polypeptide(L)'
;IIENSEPQQYVVVGDEAFPLTTYLLRPYSRNYLRDNEPNKIFNYRLSRARRVVENAFGILAARWRCFRKNLEVQPEFVDKIVLSSCCLHNMLQCADNGFEPEDTSTQNTDSALTNLNFLRRNCTREAFNVREKFKEYFISEVGRVPWQLDRVRKGRNT
;
A
#
# COMPACT_ATOMS: atom_id res chain seq x y z
N ILE A 1 4.79 26.97 3.71
CA ILE A 1 4.54 26.12 4.90
C ILE A 1 3.59 26.93 5.75
N ILE A 2 2.37 26.44 6.02
CA ILE A 2 1.36 27.24 6.71
C ILE A 2 1.78 27.29 8.19
N GLU A 3 2.25 28.45 8.63
CA GLU A 3 2.50 28.73 10.05
C GLU A 3 1.17 28.55 10.80
N ASN A 4 1.13 27.66 11.79
CA ASN A 4 -0.02 27.28 12.65
C ASN A 4 -0.87 26.06 12.24
N SER A 5 -0.40 25.16 11.36
CA SER A 5 -1.06 23.84 11.22
C SER A 5 -0.52 22.84 12.25
N GLU A 6 -1.38 22.30 13.12
CA GLU A 6 -1.09 21.14 13.96
C GLU A 6 -0.43 20.02 13.11
N PRO A 7 0.67 19.41 13.58
CA PRO A 7 1.35 18.36 12.84
C PRO A 7 0.40 17.18 12.61
N GLN A 8 0.22 16.80 11.34
CA GLN A 8 -0.63 15.68 10.99
C GLN A 8 0.01 14.37 11.50
N GLN A 9 -0.78 13.56 12.20
CA GLN A 9 -0.31 12.29 12.77
C GLN A 9 0.18 11.30 11.70
N TYR A 10 1.19 10.51 12.04
CA TYR A 10 1.64 9.39 11.22
C TYR A 10 0.61 8.27 11.22
N VAL A 11 0.43 7.65 10.06
CA VAL A 11 -0.54 6.56 9.85
C VAL A 11 0.08 5.46 9.01
N VAL A 12 -0.32 4.23 9.30
CA VAL A 12 -0.06 3.05 8.48
C VAL A 12 -1.08 3.01 7.34
N VAL A 13 -0.65 2.54 6.18
CA VAL A 13 -1.51 2.33 5.03
C VAL A 13 -1.98 0.88 5.00
N GLY A 14 -3.28 0.68 5.18
CA GLY A 14 -3.95 -0.63 5.14
C GLY A 14 -4.76 -0.82 3.86
N ASP A 15 -5.16 -2.08 3.65
CA ASP A 15 -6.14 -2.48 2.63
C ASP A 15 -7.58 -2.44 3.19
N GLU A 16 -8.53 -2.97 2.42
CA GLU A 16 -9.95 -2.98 2.79
C GLU A 16 -10.29 -4.02 3.89
N ALA A 17 -9.43 -5.01 4.12
CA ALA A 17 -9.63 -6.08 5.09
C ALA A 17 -9.42 -5.60 6.54
N PHE A 18 -8.56 -4.60 6.74
CA PHE A 18 -8.31 -4.01 8.04
C PHE A 18 -9.39 -2.98 8.45
N PRO A 19 -9.62 -2.76 9.76
CA PRO A 19 -10.50 -1.69 10.24
C PRO A 19 -9.87 -0.31 10.07
N LEU A 20 -10.70 0.73 9.90
CA LEU A 20 -10.24 2.12 9.98
C LEU A 20 -9.97 2.47 11.44
N THR A 21 -8.74 2.87 11.78
CA THR A 21 -8.37 3.36 13.11
C THR A 21 -7.72 4.75 13.00
N THR A 22 -7.40 5.37 14.13
CA THR A 22 -6.69 6.66 14.15
C THR A 22 -5.27 6.57 13.56
N TYR A 23 -4.67 5.38 13.58
CA TYR A 23 -3.32 5.12 13.09
C TYR A 23 -3.26 4.25 11.83
N LEU A 24 -4.38 3.73 11.33
CA LEU A 24 -4.43 2.86 10.15
C LEU A 24 -5.49 3.36 9.17
N LEU A 25 -5.05 3.83 8.00
CA LEU A 25 -5.93 4.25 6.92
C LEU A 25 -6.35 3.04 6.09
N ARG A 26 -7.63 3.00 5.70
CA ARG A 26 -8.18 2.06 4.72
C ARG A 26 -8.91 2.81 3.60
N PRO A 27 -9.03 2.22 2.40
CA PRO A 27 -9.80 2.82 1.32
C PRO A 27 -11.28 3.00 1.71
N TYR A 28 -11.94 3.97 1.09
CA TYR A 28 -13.40 4.07 1.05
C TYR A 28 -13.94 2.83 0.34
N SER A 29 -15.02 2.25 0.88
CA SER A 29 -15.67 1.11 0.22
C SER A 29 -16.32 1.54 -1.09
N ARG A 30 -16.50 0.59 -2.03
CA ARG A 30 -17.01 0.85 -3.39
C ARG A 30 -18.31 1.65 -3.42
N ASN A 31 -19.20 1.43 -2.46
CA ASN A 31 -20.48 2.15 -2.35
C ASN A 31 -20.30 3.67 -2.16
N TYR A 32 -19.18 4.10 -1.57
CA TYR A 32 -18.87 5.52 -1.32
C TYR A 32 -18.04 6.16 -2.44
N LEU A 33 -17.77 5.44 -3.53
CA LEU A 33 -17.00 5.93 -4.68
C LEU A 33 -17.88 6.43 -5.82
N ARG A 34 -19.16 6.02 -5.87
CA ARG A 34 -20.09 6.45 -6.91
C ARG A 34 -20.24 7.97 -6.85
N ASP A 35 -19.95 8.63 -7.96
CA ASP A 35 -20.01 10.10 -8.14
C ASP A 35 -19.20 10.92 -7.12
N ASN A 36 -18.24 10.30 -6.42
CA ASN A 36 -17.38 10.96 -5.45
C ASN A 36 -15.91 10.94 -5.89
N GLU A 37 -15.54 11.92 -6.71
CA GLU A 37 -14.17 12.08 -7.22
C GLU A 37 -13.11 12.24 -6.11
N PRO A 38 -13.33 13.02 -5.04
CA PRO A 38 -12.39 13.10 -3.91
C PRO A 38 -12.09 11.75 -3.26
N ASN A 39 -13.10 10.91 -3.02
CA ASN A 39 -12.90 9.58 -2.45
C ASN A 39 -12.12 8.66 -3.41
N LYS A 40 -12.35 8.78 -4.73
CA LYS A 40 -11.56 8.05 -5.74
C LYS A 40 -10.10 8.49 -5.76
N ILE A 41 -9.82 9.80 -5.66
CA ILE A 41 -8.45 10.33 -5.55
C ILE A 41 -7.77 9.77 -4.32
N PHE A 42 -8.44 9.81 -3.16
CA PHE A 42 -7.90 9.24 -1.92
C PHE A 42 -7.56 7.75 -2.09
N ASN A 43 -8.50 6.93 -2.58
CA ASN A 43 -8.26 5.50 -2.79
C ASN A 43 -7.10 5.24 -3.77
N TYR A 44 -6.99 6.04 -4.84
CA TYR A 44 -5.89 5.92 -5.79
C TYR A 44 -4.54 6.25 -5.16
N ARG A 45 -4.46 7.32 -4.36
CA ARG A 45 -3.25 7.75 -3.65
C ARG A 45 -2.84 6.70 -2.61
N LEU A 46 -3.80 6.16 -1.87
CA LEU A 46 -3.57 5.07 -0.91
C LEU A 46 -3.08 3.80 -1.61
N SER A 47 -3.68 3.42 -2.73
CA SER A 47 -3.23 2.29 -3.57
C SER A 47 -1.83 2.51 -4.11
N ARG A 48 -1.49 3.71 -4.59
CA ARG A 48 -0.15 4.07 -5.04
C ARG A 48 0.90 3.91 -3.93
N ALA A 49 0.57 4.27 -2.69
CA ALA A 49 1.45 4.05 -1.54
C ALA A 49 1.66 2.55 -1.26
N ARG A 50 0.58 1.74 -1.26
CA ARG A 50 0.68 0.28 -1.08
C ARG A 50 1.47 -0.41 -2.17
N ARG A 51 1.33 0.01 -3.43
CA ARG A 51 2.06 -0.57 -4.56
C ARG A 51 3.58 -0.56 -4.38
N VAL A 52 4.12 0.40 -3.61
CA VAL A 52 5.57 0.44 -3.31
C VAL A 52 5.98 -0.79 -2.50
N VAL A 53 5.24 -1.11 -1.42
CA VAL A 53 5.54 -2.27 -0.57
C VAL A 53 5.19 -3.60 -1.27
N GLU A 54 4.09 -3.64 -2.03
CA GLU A 54 3.73 -4.82 -2.84
C GLU A 54 4.81 -5.14 -3.87
N ASN A 55 5.33 -4.14 -4.58
CA ASN A 55 6.43 -4.33 -5.52
C ASN A 55 7.71 -4.81 -4.82
N ALA A 56 8.04 -4.26 -3.64
CA ALA A 56 9.21 -4.68 -2.88
C ALA A 56 9.12 -6.17 -2.47
N PHE A 57 7.97 -6.60 -1.95
CA PHE A 57 7.75 -8.02 -1.64
C PHE A 57 7.72 -8.89 -2.89
N GLY A 58 7.15 -8.40 -3.99
CA GLY A 58 7.17 -9.08 -5.29
C GLY A 58 8.59 -9.34 -5.78
N ILE A 59 9.47 -8.33 -5.72
CA ILE A 59 10.89 -8.46 -6.06
C ILE A 59 11.57 -9.49 -5.16
N LEU A 60 11.33 -9.42 -3.84
CA LEU A 60 11.93 -10.31 -2.87
C LEU A 60 11.52 -11.78 -3.12
N ALA A 61 10.24 -12.05 -3.39
CA ALA A 61 9.71 -13.38 -3.69
C ALA A 61 10.08 -13.89 -5.09
N ALA A 62 10.23 -12.99 -6.06
CA ALA A 62 10.74 -13.33 -7.38
C ALA A 62 12.18 -13.80 -7.29
N ARG A 63 13.03 -13.08 -6.52
CA ARG A 63 14.45 -13.38 -6.37
C ARG A 63 14.72 -14.59 -5.48
N TRP A 64 14.07 -14.66 -4.33
CA TRP A 64 14.32 -15.70 -3.33
C TRP A 64 13.15 -16.66 -3.26
N ARG A 65 13.38 -17.90 -3.72
CA ARG A 65 12.35 -18.96 -3.79
C ARG A 65 11.75 -19.29 -2.42
N CYS A 66 12.44 -19.03 -1.32
CA CYS A 66 11.94 -19.27 0.04
C CYS A 66 10.67 -18.48 0.37
N PHE A 67 10.45 -17.29 -0.21
CA PHE A 67 9.23 -16.50 0.02
C PHE A 67 8.05 -16.91 -0.87
N ARG A 68 8.22 -17.87 -1.78
CA ARG A 68 7.13 -18.39 -2.62
C ARG A 68 6.29 -19.45 -1.92
N LYS A 69 6.70 -19.88 -0.73
CA LYS A 69 6.02 -20.85 0.14
C LYS A 69 6.06 -20.35 1.57
N ASN A 70 5.30 -20.99 2.44
CA ASN A 70 5.40 -20.76 3.88
C ASN A 70 6.83 -21.00 4.36
N LEU A 71 7.33 -20.12 5.22
CA LEU A 71 8.62 -20.30 5.86
C LEU A 71 8.48 -21.36 6.96
N GLU A 72 8.95 -22.57 6.68
CA GLU A 72 8.95 -23.71 7.62
C GLU A 72 10.11 -23.60 8.64
N VAL A 73 10.15 -22.48 9.36
CA VAL A 73 11.17 -22.18 10.37
C VAL A 73 10.51 -21.68 11.65
N GLN A 74 11.24 -21.71 12.77
CA GLN A 74 10.73 -21.09 14.00
C GLN A 74 10.60 -19.56 13.81
N PRO A 75 9.58 -18.92 14.41
CA PRO A 75 9.31 -17.48 14.24
C PRO A 75 10.53 -16.57 14.48
N GLU A 76 11.40 -16.97 15.41
CA GLU A 76 12.65 -16.27 15.78
C GLU A 76 13.67 -16.14 14.63
N PHE A 77 13.55 -16.97 13.58
CA PHE A 77 14.40 -16.91 12.40
C PHE A 77 13.79 -16.14 11.23
N VAL A 78 12.49 -15.85 11.25
CA VAL A 78 11.79 -15.18 10.13
C VAL A 78 12.41 -13.81 9.87
N ASP A 79 12.59 -13.00 10.91
CA ASP A 79 13.19 -11.67 10.80
C ASP A 79 14.62 -11.75 10.25
N LYS A 80 15.40 -12.74 10.67
CA LYS A 80 16.78 -12.97 10.19
C LYS A 80 16.78 -13.32 8.69
N ILE A 81 15.86 -14.16 8.24
CA ILE A 81 15.73 -14.53 6.83
C ILE A 81 15.35 -13.32 5.98
N VAL A 82 14.37 -12.53 6.43
CA VAL A 82 13.93 -11.31 5.71
C VAL A 82 15.08 -10.30 5.62
N LEU A 83 15.73 -9.98 6.75
CA LEU A 83 16.86 -9.04 6.78
C LEU A 83 18.04 -9.52 5.93
N SER A 84 18.40 -10.80 6.03
CA SER A 84 19.48 -11.38 5.21
C SER A 84 19.16 -11.30 3.72
N SER A 85 17.90 -11.56 3.34
CA SER A 85 17.45 -11.47 1.95
C SER A 85 17.52 -10.03 1.41
N CYS A 86 17.19 -9.02 2.23
CA CYS A 86 17.36 -7.61 1.88
C CYS A 86 18.84 -7.24 1.73
N CYS A 87 19.69 -7.64 2.67
CA CYS A 87 21.14 -7.39 2.60
C CYS A 87 21.76 -8.03 1.35
N LEU A 88 21.46 -9.29 1.07
CA LEU A 88 21.94 -10.01 -0.11
C LEU A 88 21.41 -9.39 -1.40
N HIS A 89 20.15 -8.93 -1.42
CA HIS A 89 19.59 -8.22 -2.57
C HIS A 89 20.40 -6.96 -2.87
N ASN A 90 20.65 -6.12 -1.85
CA ASN A 90 21.43 -4.89 -2.00
C ASN A 90 22.87 -5.16 -2.46
N MET A 91 23.53 -6.17 -1.86
CA MET A 91 24.89 -6.56 -2.27
C MET A 91 24.95 -6.98 -3.74
N LEU A 92 23.98 -7.77 -4.20
CA LEU A 92 23.95 -8.24 -5.59
C LEU A 92 23.58 -7.15 -6.58
N GLN A 93 22.75 -6.18 -6.16
CA GLN A 93 22.41 -5.01 -6.97
C GLN A 93 23.64 -4.10 -7.19
N CYS A 94 24.52 -4.00 -6.20
CA CYS A 94 25.79 -3.28 -6.32
C CYS A 94 26.84 -4.01 -7.18
N ALA A 95 26.68 -5.31 -7.41
CA ALA A 95 27.63 -6.16 -8.13
C ALA A 95 27.30 -6.35 -9.63
N ASP A 96 26.57 -5.39 -10.23
CA ASP A 96 26.15 -5.35 -11.66
C ASP A 96 25.24 -6.49 -12.17
N ASN A 97 24.77 -7.39 -11.30
CA ASN A 97 23.80 -8.43 -11.66
C ASN A 97 22.36 -7.92 -11.57
N GLY A 98 22.05 -6.86 -12.33
CA GLY A 98 20.73 -6.22 -12.40
C GLY A 98 19.63 -7.28 -12.42
N PHE A 99 18.84 -7.31 -11.34
CA PHE A 99 17.71 -8.23 -11.24
C PHE A 99 16.47 -7.56 -11.80
N GLU A 100 16.19 -7.87 -13.05
CA GLU A 100 14.88 -7.60 -13.66
C GLU A 100 14.02 -8.83 -13.35
N PRO A 101 13.09 -8.78 -12.38
CA PRO A 101 12.10 -9.84 -12.28
C PRO A 101 11.34 -9.90 -13.60
N GLU A 102 11.28 -11.07 -14.25
CA GLU A 102 10.43 -11.26 -15.43
C GLU A 102 9.04 -10.69 -15.12
N ASP A 103 8.55 -9.80 -15.99
CA ASP A 103 7.25 -9.16 -15.91
C ASP A 103 6.16 -10.24 -15.87
N THR A 104 5.89 -10.77 -14.68
CA THR A 104 4.83 -11.73 -14.42
C THR A 104 3.52 -10.94 -14.28
N SER A 105 3.30 -9.98 -15.18
CA SER A 105 2.06 -9.22 -15.29
C SER A 105 0.94 -10.02 -15.98
N THR A 106 1.24 -11.25 -16.43
CA THR A 106 0.33 -12.10 -17.22
C THR A 106 0.07 -13.49 -16.67
N GLN A 107 0.59 -13.86 -15.50
CA GLN A 107 0.09 -15.05 -14.80
C GLN A 107 -0.60 -14.59 -13.54
N ASN A 108 -1.85 -15.02 -13.37
CA ASN A 108 -2.55 -15.04 -12.10
C ASN A 108 -1.66 -15.79 -11.09
N THR A 109 -0.71 -15.10 -10.50
CA THR A 109 -0.04 -15.58 -9.31
C THR A 109 -1.12 -15.51 -8.26
N ASP A 110 -1.55 -16.67 -7.77
CA ASP A 110 -2.10 -16.78 -6.43
C ASP A 110 -1.34 -15.78 -5.56
N SER A 111 -2.03 -14.72 -5.16
CA SER A 111 -1.40 -13.58 -4.50
C SER A 111 -0.53 -14.17 -3.38
N ALA A 112 0.79 -14.02 -3.47
CA ALA A 112 1.71 -14.56 -2.45
C ALA A 112 1.31 -14.07 -1.04
N LEU A 113 0.54 -12.97 -0.99
CA LEU A 113 -0.21 -12.49 0.15
C LEU A 113 -1.71 -12.66 -0.16
N THR A 114 -2.35 -13.68 0.42
CA THR A 114 -3.81 -13.84 0.34
C THR A 114 -4.49 -12.67 1.06
N ASN A 115 -5.52 -12.08 0.44
CA ASN A 115 -6.31 -11.03 1.07
C ASN A 115 -6.92 -11.56 2.37
N LEU A 116 -6.73 -10.83 3.48
CA LEU A 116 -7.30 -11.20 4.77
C LEU A 116 -8.84 -11.09 4.74
N ASN A 117 -9.51 -11.92 5.55
CA ASN A 117 -10.95 -11.83 5.72
C ASN A 117 -11.35 -10.47 6.31
N PHE A 118 -12.41 -9.86 5.78
CA PHE A 118 -12.90 -8.55 6.18
C PHE A 118 -13.32 -8.49 7.65
N LEU A 119 -12.59 -7.73 8.47
CA LEU A 119 -13.01 -7.38 9.82
C LEU A 119 -13.86 -6.10 9.78
N ARG A 120 -15.19 -6.25 9.69
CA ARG A 120 -16.13 -5.11 9.84
C ARG A 120 -16.25 -4.73 11.32
N ARG A 121 -15.41 -3.80 11.78
CA ARG A 121 -15.58 -3.10 13.07
C ARG A 121 -16.06 -1.66 12.81
N ASN A 122 -16.95 -1.16 13.66
CA ASN A 122 -17.36 0.25 13.63
C ASN A 122 -16.13 1.14 13.86
N CYS A 123 -15.91 2.13 12.99
CA CYS A 123 -14.80 3.08 13.14
C CYS A 123 -15.21 4.19 14.12
N THR A 124 -14.26 4.68 14.91
CA THR A 124 -14.50 5.86 15.76
C THR A 124 -14.61 7.11 14.91
N ARG A 125 -15.26 8.16 15.44
CA ARG A 125 -15.42 9.44 14.74
C ARG A 125 -14.06 10.10 14.51
N GLU A 126 -13.13 9.90 15.44
CA GLU A 126 -11.74 10.36 15.35
C GLU A 126 -11.04 9.71 14.16
N ALA A 127 -11.12 8.38 14.04
CA ALA A 127 -10.53 7.62 12.93
C ALA A 127 -11.06 8.08 11.56
N PHE A 128 -12.37 8.36 11.49
CA PHE A 128 -12.98 8.97 10.31
C PHE A 128 -12.35 10.33 9.99
N ASN A 129 -12.27 11.23 10.97
CA ASN A 129 -11.69 12.56 10.80
C ASN A 129 -10.22 12.52 10.35
N VAL A 130 -9.43 11.54 10.82
CA VAL A 130 -8.05 11.35 10.35
C VAL A 130 -8.04 11.15 8.82
N ARG A 131 -8.85 10.20 8.33
CA ARG A 131 -8.92 9.91 6.90
C ARG A 131 -9.42 11.11 6.09
N GLU A 132 -10.44 11.82 6.60
CA GLU A 132 -10.95 13.01 5.94
C GLU A 132 -9.88 14.09 5.79
N LYS A 133 -9.07 14.35 6.83
CA LYS A 133 -7.93 15.30 6.75
C LYS A 133 -6.94 14.94 5.64
N PHE A 134 -6.60 13.65 5.49
CA PHE A 134 -5.73 13.19 4.39
C PHE A 134 -6.41 13.37 3.02
N LYS A 135 -7.71 13.07 2.91
CA LYS A 135 -8.47 13.30 1.68
C LYS A 135 -8.49 14.78 1.30
N GLU A 136 -8.81 15.66 2.25
CA GLU A 136 -8.81 17.12 2.08
C GLU A 136 -7.43 17.63 1.65
N TYR A 137 -6.36 17.14 2.27
CA TYR A 137 -5.01 17.47 1.85
C TYR A 137 -4.73 17.06 0.39
N PHE A 138 -5.12 15.85 -0.03
CA PHE A 138 -4.88 15.39 -1.42
C PHE A 138 -5.65 16.16 -2.50
N ILE A 139 -6.74 16.84 -2.14
CA ILE A 139 -7.49 17.71 -3.05
C ILE A 139 -7.10 19.19 -2.92
N SER A 140 -6.43 19.57 -1.84
CA SER A 140 -5.92 20.93 -1.62
C SER A 140 -4.93 21.35 -2.71
N GLU A 141 -4.71 22.66 -2.87
CA GLU A 141 -3.74 23.17 -3.85
C GLU A 141 -2.31 22.68 -3.61
N VAL A 142 -1.94 22.49 -2.34
CA VAL A 142 -0.61 22.04 -1.93
C VAL A 142 -0.43 20.53 -2.12
N GLY A 143 -1.46 19.74 -1.78
CA GLY A 143 -1.36 18.29 -1.82
C GLY A 143 -1.76 17.68 -3.17
N ARG A 144 -2.52 18.37 -4.02
CA ARG A 144 -2.93 17.85 -5.32
C ARG A 144 -1.73 17.61 -6.23
N VAL A 145 -1.82 16.58 -7.06
CA VAL A 145 -0.81 16.28 -8.08
C VAL A 145 -1.42 16.29 -9.49
N PRO A 146 -0.67 16.72 -10.53
CA PRO A 146 -1.24 16.93 -11.87
C PRO A 146 -1.92 15.70 -12.47
N TRP A 147 -1.41 14.51 -12.18
CA TRP A 147 -1.89 13.27 -12.78
C TRP A 147 -3.10 12.63 -12.08
N GLN A 148 -3.54 13.10 -10.91
CA GLN A 148 -4.52 12.35 -10.11
C GLN A 148 -5.92 12.31 -10.73
N LEU A 149 -6.35 13.40 -11.36
CA LEU A 149 -7.66 13.50 -12.01
C LEU A 149 -7.72 12.63 -13.26
N ASP A 150 -6.66 12.67 -14.08
CA ASP A 150 -6.54 11.85 -15.28
C ASP A 150 -6.66 10.35 -14.95
N ARG A 151 -5.95 9.90 -13.91
CA ARG A 151 -5.95 8.49 -13.49
C ARG A 151 -7.30 8.04 -12.93
N VAL A 152 -7.97 8.90 -12.16
CA VAL A 152 -9.29 8.60 -11.58
C VAL A 152 -10.40 8.59 -12.65
N ARG A 153 -10.36 9.52 -13.61
CA ARG A 153 -11.36 9.66 -14.67
C ARG A 153 -11.21 8.63 -15.78
N LYS A 154 -9.97 8.19 -16.07
CA LYS A 154 -9.70 7.12 -17.04
C LYS A 154 -10.14 5.73 -16.59
N GLY A 155 -10.48 5.55 -15.31
CA GLY A 155 -11.09 4.35 -14.73
C GLY A 155 -10.72 3.02 -15.40
N ARG A 156 -9.62 2.39 -14.99
CA ARG A 156 -9.42 0.96 -15.26
C ARG A 156 -10.24 0.15 -14.27
N ASN A 157 -11.16 -0.66 -14.81
CA ASN A 157 -11.64 -1.89 -14.19
C ASN A 157 -10.45 -2.83 -13.98
N THR A 158 -9.76 -2.71 -12.86
CA THR A 158 -8.83 -3.73 -12.34
C THR A 158 -9.24 -4.05 -10.93
#